data_AF-A0A2E0UNF6-F1
#
_entry.id   AF-A0A2E0UNF6-F1
#
_cell.length_a   1.000
_cell.length_b   1.000
_cell.length_c   1.000
_cell.angle_alpha   90.00
_cell.angle_beta   90.00
_cell.angle_gamma   90.00
#
_symmetry.space_group_name_H-M   'P 1'
#
loop_
_entity.id
_entity.type
_entity.pdbx_description
1 polymer ?
#
loop_
_entity_poly.entity_id
_entity_poly.type
_entity_poly.pdbx_seq_one_letter_code
_entity_poly.pdbx_strand_id
1 'polypeptide(L)' 'MLFACNGGCPKNRTDLTPDGEAGLNHLCKGYKAFFTHIDQPMRIMAGLLRQRRPAAGIMKIYHGKEKP' A
#
# COMPACT_ATOMS: atom_id res chain seq x y z
N MET A 1 6.24 -1.72 -5.52
CA MET A 1 5.13 -2.54 -4.98
C MET A 1 5.58 -3.87 -4.37
N LEU A 2 6.74 -4.41 -4.77
CA LEU A 2 7.35 -5.56 -4.09
C LEU A 2 7.53 -5.32 -2.59
N PHE A 3 7.88 -4.08 -2.19
CA PHE A 3 8.15 -3.72 -0.79
C PHE A 3 7.02 -4.06 0.21
N ALA A 4 5.76 -4.11 -0.25
CA ALA A 4 4.59 -4.37 0.61
C ALA A 4 3.87 -5.67 0.27
N CYS A 5 3.74 -6.01 -1.03
CA CYS A 5 2.90 -7.13 -1.45
C CYS A 5 3.62 -8.47 -1.35
N ASN A 6 4.84 -8.61 -1.89
CA ASN A 6 5.59 -9.88 -1.97
C ASN A 6 4.78 -11.11 -2.45
N GLY A 7 3.74 -10.90 -3.27
CA GLY A 7 2.82 -11.95 -3.73
C GLY A 7 1.76 -12.38 -2.71
N GLY A 8 1.70 -11.72 -1.55
CA GLY A 8 0.77 -11.99 -0.46
C GLY A 8 0.88 -13.41 0.09
N CYS A 9 -0.15 -13.83 0.84
CA CYS A 9 -0.26 -15.18 1.39
C CYS A 9 -0.32 -16.23 0.26
N PRO A 10 0.49 -17.30 0.31
CA PRO A 10 0.46 -18.38 -0.68
C PRO A 10 -0.92 -19.01 -0.88
N LYS A 11 -1.75 -19.09 0.18
CA LYS A 11 -3.12 -19.64 0.10
C LYS A 11 -4.03 -18.86 -0.87
N ASN A 12 -3.74 -17.58 -1.09
CA ASN A 12 -4.56 -16.71 -1.94
C ASN A 12 -4.02 -16.63 -3.37
N ARG A 13 -3.01 -17.44 -3.72
CA ARG A 13 -2.37 -17.48 -5.04
C ARG A 13 -3.06 -18.49 -5.95
N THR A 14 -4.32 -18.20 -6.26
CA THR A 14 -5.22 -19.10 -6.99
C THR A 14 -5.38 -18.74 -8.46
N ASP A 15 -4.94 -17.55 -8.86
CA ASP A 15 -5.19 -17.02 -10.20
C ASP A 15 -3.97 -17.21 -11.11
N LEU A 16 -4.18 -17.03 -12.41
CA LEU A 16 -3.12 -17.00 -13.41
C LEU A 16 -2.58 -15.57 -13.59
N THR A 17 -1.29 -15.45 -13.88
CA THR A 17 -0.69 -14.20 -14.35
C THR A 17 -1.22 -13.84 -15.75
N PRO A 18 -1.04 -12.59 -16.21
CA PRO A 18 -1.38 -12.21 -17.58
C PRO A 18 -0.69 -13.07 -18.65
N ASP A 19 0.47 -13.65 -18.32
CA ASP A 19 1.24 -14.53 -19.21
C ASP A 19 0.81 -16.00 -19.11
N GLY A 20 -0.19 -16.32 -18.29
CA GLY A 20 -0.74 -17.67 -18.12
C GLY A 20 -0.10 -18.52 -17.02
N GLU A 21 0.88 -17.98 -16.29
CA GLU A 21 1.58 -18.70 -15.21
C GLU A 21 0.72 -18.78 -13.94
N ALA A 22 0.73 -19.92 -13.24
CA ALA A 22 -0.01 -20.06 -12.00
C ALA A 22 0.63 -19.31 -10.83
N GLY A 23 -0.19 -18.91 -9.85
CA GLY A 23 0.29 -18.39 -8.57
C GLY A 23 0.15 -16.87 -8.42
N LEU A 24 -0.68 -16.23 -9.24
CA LEU A 24 -1.09 -14.84 -9.00
C LEU A 24 -2.01 -14.79 -7.79
N ASN A 25 -1.74 -13.84 -6.89
CA ASN A 25 -2.66 -13.55 -5.80
C ASN A 25 -3.98 -13.00 -6.37
N HIS A 26 -5.12 -13.57 -5.99
CA HIS A 26 -6.44 -13.12 -6.47
C HIS A 26 -6.71 -11.62 -6.22
N LEU A 27 -6.13 -11.07 -5.15
CA LEU A 27 -6.22 -9.64 -4.81
C LEU A 27 -5.16 -8.78 -5.51
N CYS A 28 -4.43 -9.36 -6.46
CA CYS A 28 -3.51 -8.76 -7.43
C CYS A 28 -3.75 -7.26 -7.66
N LYS A 29 -4.84 -7.01 -8.38
CA LYS A 29 -5.26 -5.69 -8.86
C LYS A 29 -5.67 -4.76 -7.72
N GLY A 30 -6.38 -5.30 -6.72
CA GLY A 30 -6.83 -4.55 -5.55
C GLY A 30 -5.67 -4.05 -4.69
N TYR A 31 -4.73 -4.93 -4.37
CA TYR A 31 -3.49 -4.57 -3.68
C TYR A 31 -2.67 -3.55 -4.47
N LYS A 32 -2.65 -3.66 -5.80
CA LYS A 32 -2.00 -2.66 -6.63
C LYS A 32 -2.62 -1.26 -6.48
N ALA A 33 -3.94 -1.16 -6.57
CA ALA A 33 -4.63 0.11 -6.37
C ALA A 33 -4.42 0.65 -4.94
N PHE A 34 -4.65 -0.20 -3.92
CA PHE A 34 -4.57 0.18 -2.52
C PHE A 34 -3.18 0.67 -2.12
N PHE A 35 -2.14 -0.13 -2.32
CA PHE A 35 -0.78 0.24 -1.89
C PHE A 35 -0.21 1.43 -2.68
N THR A 36 -0.67 1.67 -3.91
CA THR A 36 -0.33 2.90 -4.64
C THR A 36 -0.96 4.11 -3.97
N HIS A 37 -2.26 4.02 -3.62
CA HIS A 37 -2.98 5.11 -2.99
C HIS A 37 -2.43 5.46 -1.59
N ILE A 38 -2.10 4.45 -0.79
CA ILE A 38 -1.69 4.67 0.61
C ILE A 38 -0.19 4.87 0.82
N ASP A 39 0.66 4.75 -0.21
CA ASP A 39 2.13 4.85 -0.05
C ASP A 39 2.55 6.21 0.56
N GLN A 40 2.10 7.32 -0.01
CA GLN A 40 2.39 8.66 0.50
C GLN A 40 1.93 8.88 1.96
N PRO A 41 0.66 8.65 2.33
CA PRO A 41 0.21 8.87 3.71
C PRO A 41 0.92 7.93 4.70
N MET A 42 1.17 6.68 4.33
CA MET A 42 1.92 5.75 5.18
C MET A 42 3.36 6.20 5.43
N ARG A 43 4.05 6.74 4.42
CA ARG A 43 5.40 7.29 4.58
C ARG A 43 5.43 8.48 5.54
N ILE A 44 4.43 9.36 5.48
CA ILE A 44 4.29 10.50 6.39
C ILE A 44 4.06 10.01 7.82
N MET A 45 3.10 9.10 8.03
CA MET A 45 2.83 8.51 9.35
C MET A 45 4.07 7.84 9.93
N ALA A 46 4.78 7.03 9.13
CA ALA A 46 6.03 6.39 9.57
C ALA A 46 7.13 7.43 9.91
N GLY A 47 7.19 8.54 9.17
CA GLY A 47 8.10 9.65 9.47
C GLY A 47 7.81 10.32 10.80
N LEU A 48 6.53 10.54 11.14
CA LEU A 48 6.11 11.09 12.43
C LEU A 48 6.50 10.15 13.58
N LEU A 49 6.24 8.85 13.44
CA LEU A 49 6.59 7.87 14.48
C LEU A 49 8.11 7.78 14.71
N ARG A 50 8.93 7.85 13.66
CA ARG A 50 10.40 7.91 13.79
C ARG A 50 10.89 9.13 14.57
N GLN A 51 10.13 10.24 14.52
CA GLN A 51 10.39 11.46 15.30
C GLN A 51 9.76 11.42 16.71
N ARG A 52 9.21 10.27 17.15
CA ARG A 52 8.43 10.12 18.38
C ARG A 52 7.21 11.05 18.46
N ARG A 53 6.61 11.36 17.30
CA ARG A 53 5.39 12.17 17.19
C ARG A 53 4.18 11.29 16.86
N PRO A 54 2.96 11.68 17.25
CA PRO A 54 1.75 10.92 16.91
C PRO A 54 1.52 10.83 15.40
N ALA A 55 1.21 9.63 14.89
CA ALA A 55 0.87 9.42 13.47
C ALA A 55 -0.36 10.24 13.04
N ALA A 56 -1.31 10.48 13.94
CA ALA A 56 -2.49 11.33 13.71
C ALA A 56 -2.16 12.78 13.27
N GLY A 57 -0.91 13.23 13.48
CA GLY A 57 -0.42 14.50 12.92
C GLY A 57 -0.49 14.57 11.39
N ILE A 58 -0.64 13.43 10.70
CA ILE A 58 -0.86 13.39 9.25
C ILE A 58 -2.05 14.23 8.82
N MET A 59 -3.15 14.28 9.60
CA MET A 59 -4.36 15.01 9.22
C MET A 59 -4.07 16.50 8.96
N LYS A 60 -3.13 17.09 9.71
CA LYS A 60 -2.71 18.49 9.49
C LYS A 60 -1.87 18.66 8.23
N ILE A 61 -1.11 17.63 7.85
CA ILE A 61 -0.20 17.65 6.68
C ILE A 61 -0.98 17.35 5.39
N TYR A 62 -1.96 16.45 5.46
CA TYR A 62 -2.70 15.94 4.31
C TYR A 62 -3.79 16.91 3.84
N HIS A 63 -4.53 17.55 4.76
CA HIS A 63 -5.49 18.61 4.41
C HIS A 63 -4.84 19.83 3.74
N GLY A 64 -3.51 20.00 3.85
CA GLY A 64 -2.76 21.03 3.12
C GLY A 64 -2.42 20.67 1.67
N LYS A 65 -2.61 19.40 1.26
CA LYS A 65 -2.27 18.85 -0.06
C LYS A 65 -3.47 18.48 -0.93
N GLU A 66 -4.67 18.43 -0.37
CA GLU A 66 -5.94 18.17 -1.07
C GLU A 66 -6.56 19.42 -1.74
N LYS A 67 -5.78 20.47 -2.04
CA LYS A 67 -6.28 21.58 -2.87
C LYS A 67 -6.05 21.26 -4.35
N PRO A 68 -7.05 21.29 -5.25
CA PRO A 68 -8.48 21.59 -5.06
C PRO A 68 -9.40 20.36 -5.00
#